data_AF-A0A847MG80-F1
#
_entry.id   AF-A0A847MG80-F1
#
_cell.length_a   1.000
_cell.length_b   1.000
_cell.length_c   1.000
_cell.angle_alpha   90.00
_cell.angle_beta   90.00
_cell.angle_gamma   90.00
#
_symmetry.space_group_name_H-M   'P 1'
#
loop_
_entity.id
_entity.type
_entity.pdbx_description
1 polymer ?
#
loop_
_entity_poly.entity_id
_entity_poly.type
_entity_poly.pdbx_seq_one_letter_code
_entity_poly.pdbx_strand_id
1 'polypeptide(L)'
;LESASTWYLAFTVWNSSEFTRTNLEDWLFKMAKQYPSTRVTPSSLHRDIDVFLRTYIPSASNRNLMTEDTFDCPLVELGLIEEIEQSGSYRFIRGSKSSLPDLIFLYSLMDYWDQLPQQQEAISFEKLLHSAGSPGAVFKLSENALADNLDNIPSWSGLVFDDTAGMRTVFRRSRNITSMDILKRYYQEQRS
;
A
#
# COMPACT_ATOMS: atom_id res chain seq x y z
N LEU A 1 -3.34 7.62 -17.31
CA LEU A 1 -2.71 8.11 -16.06
C LEU A 1 -3.83 8.41 -15.06
N GLU A 2 -4.44 7.37 -14.48
CA GLU A 2 -5.23 7.54 -13.24
C GLU A 2 -4.31 7.46 -11.99
N SER A 3 -3.01 7.15 -12.17
CA SER A 3 -2.12 6.62 -11.14
C SER A 3 -0.83 7.42 -10.90
N ALA A 4 -0.85 8.75 -11.05
CA ALA A 4 0.24 9.62 -10.58
C ALA A 4 -0.17 10.47 -9.37
N SER A 5 -1.06 9.95 -8.52
CA SER A 5 -1.45 10.63 -7.29
C SER A 5 -0.33 10.58 -6.25
N THR A 6 -0.34 11.55 -5.33
CA THR A 6 0.54 11.57 -4.16
C THR A 6 0.50 10.23 -3.41
N TRP A 7 -0.69 9.65 -3.21
CA TRP A 7 -0.87 8.36 -2.54
C TRP A 7 -0.15 7.23 -3.27
N TYR A 8 -0.43 7.06 -4.57
CA TYR A 8 0.18 5.97 -5.33
C TYR A 8 1.70 6.07 -5.33
N LEU A 9 2.24 7.26 -5.58
CA LEU A 9 3.68 7.48 -5.64
C LEU A 9 4.34 7.29 -4.27
N ALA A 10 3.76 7.85 -3.20
CA ALA A 10 4.31 7.75 -1.85
C ALA A 10 4.23 6.33 -1.26
N PHE A 11 3.14 5.61 -1.49
CA PHE A 11 3.03 4.22 -1.00
C PHE A 11 3.81 3.23 -1.86
N THR A 12 3.83 3.39 -3.18
CA THR A 12 4.30 2.29 -4.04
C THR A 12 5.66 2.51 -4.70
N VAL A 13 6.09 3.76 -4.87
CA VAL A 13 7.34 4.10 -5.59
C VAL A 13 8.39 4.70 -4.68
N TRP A 14 7.97 5.45 -3.66
CA TRP A 14 8.88 6.03 -2.67
C TRP A 14 9.52 4.94 -1.81
N ASN A 15 10.83 4.81 -1.93
CA ASN A 15 11.60 3.74 -1.30
C ASN A 15 12.24 4.13 0.04
N SER A 16 12.38 5.43 0.35
CA SER A 16 12.95 5.84 1.64
C SER A 16 12.02 5.48 2.79
N SER A 17 12.59 4.94 3.87
CA SER A 17 11.85 4.64 5.10
C SER A 17 11.39 5.90 5.82
N GLU A 18 12.12 7.00 5.65
CA GLU A 18 11.91 8.28 6.32
C GLU A 18 11.89 9.43 5.32
N PHE A 19 11.08 10.44 5.61
CA PHE A 19 10.94 11.61 4.75
C PHE A 19 10.48 12.84 5.54
N THR A 20 10.90 14.02 5.10
CA THR A 20 10.25 15.27 5.50
C THR A 20 9.20 15.64 4.46
N ARG A 21 8.30 16.57 4.83
CA ARG A 21 7.36 17.17 3.88
C ARG A 21 8.09 17.72 2.65
N THR A 22 9.14 18.51 2.87
CA THR A 22 9.92 19.14 1.80
C THR A 22 10.58 18.12 0.87
N ASN A 23 11.15 17.04 1.43
CA ASN A 23 11.77 16.01 0.59
C ASN A 23 10.75 15.27 -0.27
N LEU A 24 9.55 14.99 0.27
CA LEU A 24 8.47 14.37 -0.49
C LEU A 24 7.93 15.31 -1.57
N GLU A 25 7.74 16.59 -1.27
CA GLU A 25 7.37 17.64 -2.24
C GLU A 25 8.36 17.71 -3.41
N ASP A 26 9.65 17.85 -3.12
CA ASP A 26 10.69 17.96 -4.13
C ASP A 26 10.71 16.73 -5.05
N TRP A 27 10.54 15.55 -4.48
CA TRP A 27 10.53 14.31 -5.23
C TRP A 27 9.27 14.15 -6.08
N LEU A 28 8.08 14.40 -5.52
CA LEU A 28 6.82 14.34 -6.27
C LEU A 28 6.80 15.38 -7.40
N PHE A 29 7.36 16.57 -7.17
CA PHE A 29 7.48 17.59 -8.20
C PHE A 29 8.40 17.16 -9.34
N LYS A 30 9.53 16.50 -9.02
CA LYS A 30 10.40 15.87 -10.03
C LYS A 30 9.68 14.76 -10.79
N MET A 31 8.88 13.93 -10.11
CA MET A 31 8.10 12.87 -10.74
C MET A 31 7.05 13.44 -11.69
N ALA A 32 6.30 14.45 -11.27
CA ALA A 32 5.29 15.12 -12.09
C ALA A 32 5.87 15.67 -13.40
N LYS A 33 7.10 16.21 -13.36
CA LYS A 33 7.80 16.73 -14.55
C LYS A 33 8.15 15.66 -15.59
N GLN A 34 8.25 14.38 -15.20
CA GLN A 34 8.49 13.29 -16.13
C GLN A 34 7.26 12.94 -16.97
N TYR A 35 6.09 13.45 -16.60
CA TYR A 35 4.82 13.21 -17.29
C TYR A 35 4.30 14.51 -17.92
N PRO A 36 4.49 14.73 -19.23
CA PRO A 36 4.20 16.01 -19.91
C PRO A 36 2.76 16.49 -19.78
N SER A 37 1.82 15.57 -19.54
CA SER A 37 0.39 15.86 -19.39
C SER A 37 0.01 16.39 -18.00
N THR A 38 0.91 16.39 -17.02
CA THR A 38 0.58 16.72 -15.63
C THR A 38 0.90 18.19 -15.34
N ARG A 39 -0.12 18.98 -15.00
CA ARG A 39 0.05 20.37 -14.56
C ARG A 39 0.01 20.44 -13.04
N VAL A 40 1.15 20.20 -12.40
CA VAL A 40 1.29 20.33 -10.93
C VAL A 40 1.94 21.67 -10.59
N THR A 41 1.33 22.42 -9.67
CA THR A 41 1.93 23.62 -9.07
C THR A 41 2.51 23.28 -7.70
N PRO A 42 3.54 23.98 -7.22
CA PRO A 42 4.06 23.77 -5.87
C PRO A 42 2.99 23.91 -4.79
N SER A 43 2.08 24.88 -4.93
CA SER A 43 1.00 25.12 -3.96
C SER A 43 -0.08 24.04 -3.95
N SER A 44 -0.42 23.47 -5.12
CA SER A 44 -1.33 22.32 -5.18
C SER A 44 -0.70 21.07 -4.56
N LEU A 45 0.59 20.82 -4.85
CA LEU A 45 1.30 19.67 -4.31
C LEU A 45 1.46 19.74 -2.79
N HIS A 46 1.77 20.93 -2.26
CA HIS A 46 1.82 21.18 -0.82
C HIS A 46 0.49 20.81 -0.15
N ARG A 47 -0.64 21.29 -0.70
CA ARG A 47 -1.97 20.96 -0.19
C ARG A 47 -2.28 19.46 -0.27
N ASP A 48 -1.92 18.80 -1.36
CA ASP A 48 -2.14 17.35 -1.51
C ASP A 48 -1.36 16.55 -0.46
N ILE A 49 -0.13 16.97 -0.16
CA ILE A 49 0.69 16.31 0.88
C ILE A 49 0.15 16.59 2.28
N ASP A 50 -0.42 17.77 2.53
CA ASP A 50 -1.07 18.08 3.81
C ASP A 50 -2.28 17.17 4.05
N VAL A 51 -3.10 16.98 3.02
CA VAL A 51 -4.25 16.05 3.08
C VAL A 51 -3.75 14.61 3.24
N PHE A 52 -2.70 14.21 2.50
CA PHE A 52 -2.08 12.90 2.62
C PHE A 52 -1.61 12.61 4.05
N LEU A 53 -0.86 13.51 4.68
CA LEU A 53 -0.37 13.32 6.03
C LEU A 53 -1.51 13.28 7.06
N ARG A 54 -2.49 14.19 6.96
CA ARG A 54 -3.69 14.20 7.84
C ARG A 54 -4.58 12.96 7.69
N THR A 55 -4.45 12.22 6.60
CA THR A 55 -5.20 10.98 6.38
C THR A 55 -4.65 9.83 7.23
N TYR A 56 -3.36 9.84 7.55
CA TYR A 56 -2.67 8.72 8.19
C TYR A 56 -2.03 9.05 9.54
N ILE A 57 -1.93 10.33 9.90
CA ILE A 57 -1.28 10.78 11.13
C ILE A 57 -2.32 11.44 12.04
N PRO A 58 -2.34 11.11 13.35
CA PRO A 58 -3.21 11.78 14.31
C PRO A 58 -2.97 13.29 14.37
N SER A 59 -4.02 14.08 14.53
CA SER A 59 -3.91 15.53 14.66
C SER A 59 -3.20 15.90 15.97
N ALA A 60 -2.18 16.76 15.90
CA ALA A 60 -1.42 17.20 17.07
C ALA A 60 -2.27 17.90 18.15
N SER A 61 -3.43 18.45 17.79
CA SER A 61 -4.43 19.02 18.71
C SER A 61 -4.92 18.02 19.77
N ASN A 62 -4.87 16.71 19.49
CA ASN A 62 -5.26 15.67 20.45
C ASN A 62 -4.22 15.40 21.56
N ARG A 63 -2.99 15.92 21.48
CA ARG A 63 -1.96 15.69 22.52
C ARG A 63 -2.02 16.67 23.69
N ASN A 64 -2.67 17.84 23.56
CA ASN A 64 -2.63 18.87 24.61
C ASN A 64 -3.90 19.72 24.79
N LEU A 65 -4.99 19.47 24.07
CA LEU A 65 -6.24 20.22 24.25
C LEU A 65 -7.41 19.24 24.39
N MET A 66 -7.84 19.04 25.64
CA MET A 66 -9.25 18.75 25.88
C MET A 66 -10.05 19.91 25.26
N THR A 67 -11.12 19.63 24.51
CA THR A 67 -11.99 20.59 23.77
C THR A 67 -11.47 21.08 22.40
N GLU A 68 -11.66 20.24 21.38
CA GLU A 68 -12.51 20.49 20.20
C GLU A 68 -12.66 19.14 19.46
N ASP A 69 -13.89 18.65 19.24
CA ASP A 69 -14.20 17.39 18.56
C ASP A 69 -13.69 17.39 17.11
N THR A 70 -12.38 17.20 16.94
CA THR A 70 -11.77 16.99 15.63
C THR A 70 -11.57 15.49 15.48
N PHE A 71 -12.51 14.84 14.81
CA PHE A 71 -12.36 13.44 14.45
C PHE A 71 -11.20 13.31 13.47
N ASP A 72 -10.18 12.55 13.85
CA ASP A 72 -9.12 12.14 12.94
C ASP A 72 -9.72 11.30 11.79
N CYS A 73 -9.01 11.23 10.66
CA CYS A 73 -9.42 10.36 9.58
C CYS A 73 -9.43 8.90 10.07
N PRO A 74 -10.47 8.08 9.76
CA PRO A 74 -10.49 6.67 10.17
C PRO A 74 -9.27 5.86 9.69
N LEU A 75 -8.62 6.30 8.61
CA LEU A 75 -7.43 5.63 8.07
C LEU A 75 -6.17 5.80 8.94
N VAL A 76 -6.21 6.66 9.96
CA VAL A 76 -5.18 6.77 10.99
C VAL A 76 -5.03 5.43 11.74
N GLU A 77 -6.13 4.70 11.97
CA GLU A 77 -6.12 3.41 12.68
C GLU A 77 -5.32 2.32 11.95
N LEU A 78 -5.04 2.50 10.65
CA LEU A 78 -4.20 1.57 9.90
C LEU A 78 -2.71 1.63 10.29
N GLY A 79 -2.27 2.68 11.00
CA GLY A 79 -0.90 2.82 11.48
C GLY A 79 0.13 2.74 10.35
N LEU A 80 -0.16 3.35 9.19
CA LEU A 80 0.70 3.24 8.00
C LEU A 80 1.85 4.26 7.99
N ILE A 81 1.66 5.41 8.64
CA ILE A 81 2.65 6.49 8.71
C ILE A 81 2.74 6.94 10.17
N GLU A 82 3.96 7.14 10.66
CA GLU A 82 4.23 7.76 11.95
C GLU A 82 5.01 9.06 11.80
N GLU A 83 4.76 10.01 12.71
CA GLU A 83 5.59 11.19 12.89
C GLU A 83 6.74 10.87 13.86
N ILE A 84 7.97 11.14 13.44
CA ILE A 84 9.15 10.98 14.29
C ILE A 84 9.24 12.20 15.21
N GLU A 85 9.14 11.98 16.52
CA GLU A 85 8.99 13.03 17.53
C GLU A 85 9.99 14.18 17.36
N GLN A 86 9.46 15.41 17.35
CA GLN A 86 10.23 16.67 17.36
C GLN A 86 11.19 16.87 16.18
N SER A 87 11.12 16.03 15.14
CA SER A 87 12.03 16.07 13.99
C SER A 87 11.42 16.71 12.74
N GLY A 88 10.09 16.89 12.69
CA GLY A 88 9.38 17.28 11.47
C GLY A 88 9.48 16.24 10.34
N SER A 89 9.89 15.01 10.69
CA SER A 89 10.06 13.88 9.76
C SER A 89 9.00 12.82 10.03
N TYR A 90 8.73 12.04 8.99
CA TYR A 90 7.72 10.99 8.96
C TYR A 90 8.35 9.69 8.48
N ARG A 91 7.72 8.58 8.85
CA ARG A 91 8.14 7.24 8.47
C ARG A 91 6.97 6.40 8.03
N PHE A 92 7.16 5.60 6.99
CA PHE A 92 6.25 4.50 6.69
C PHE A 92 6.50 3.32 7.63
N ILE A 93 5.46 2.86 8.33
CA ILE A 93 5.56 1.66 9.16
C ILE A 93 5.65 0.45 8.24
N ARG A 94 6.83 -0.17 8.18
CA ARG A 94 7.05 -1.39 7.40
C ARG A 94 6.92 -2.63 8.28
N GLY A 95 6.25 -3.66 7.78
CA GLY A 95 6.12 -4.94 8.48
C GLY A 95 4.74 -5.56 8.36
N SER A 96 4.46 -6.51 9.26
CA SER A 96 3.15 -7.16 9.33
C SER A 96 2.04 -6.18 9.68
N LYS A 97 0.85 -6.42 9.14
CA LYS A 97 -0.33 -5.57 9.29
C LYS A 97 -1.45 -6.39 9.94
N SER A 98 -1.58 -6.28 11.26
CA SER A 98 -2.63 -6.99 12.01
C SER A 98 -4.04 -6.60 11.59
N SER A 99 -4.22 -5.37 11.09
CA SER A 99 -5.48 -4.87 10.55
C SER A 99 -5.76 -5.25 9.10
N LEU A 100 -4.87 -6.03 8.45
CA LEU A 100 -5.02 -6.47 7.07
C LEU A 100 -5.49 -7.94 7.03
N PRO A 101 -6.78 -8.20 6.75
CA PRO A 101 -7.27 -9.57 6.64
C PRO A 101 -6.68 -10.30 5.43
N ASP A 102 -6.46 -11.61 5.56
CA ASP A 102 -5.87 -12.44 4.50
C ASP A 102 -6.67 -12.38 3.20
N LEU A 103 -8.01 -12.34 3.26
CA LEU A 103 -8.84 -12.21 2.07
C LEU A 103 -8.70 -10.85 1.38
N ILE A 104 -8.41 -9.77 2.11
CA ILE A 104 -8.16 -8.44 1.53
C ILE A 104 -6.78 -8.40 0.89
N PHE A 105 -5.77 -8.99 1.55
CA PHE A 105 -4.45 -9.19 0.94
C PHE A 105 -4.58 -10.00 -0.36
N LEU A 106 -5.27 -11.13 -0.33
CA LEU A 106 -5.46 -11.99 -1.49
C LEU A 106 -6.24 -11.28 -2.62
N TYR A 107 -7.28 -10.52 -2.29
CA TYR A 107 -7.96 -9.65 -3.24
C TYR A 107 -6.98 -8.72 -3.95
N SER A 108 -6.15 -8.00 -3.19
CA SER A 108 -5.18 -7.04 -3.74
C SER A 108 -4.11 -7.72 -4.62
N LEU A 109 -3.68 -8.94 -4.24
CA LEU A 109 -2.73 -9.72 -5.01
C LEU A 109 -3.32 -10.11 -6.37
N MET A 110 -4.59 -10.56 -6.39
CA MET A 110 -5.25 -10.92 -7.65
C MET A 110 -5.57 -9.69 -8.50
N ASP A 111 -5.99 -8.59 -7.88
CA ASP A 111 -6.22 -7.33 -8.59
C ASP A 111 -4.93 -6.80 -9.25
N TYR A 112 -3.81 -6.82 -8.52
CA TYR A 112 -2.49 -6.51 -9.07
C TYR A 112 -2.12 -7.45 -10.23
N TRP A 113 -2.40 -8.75 -10.10
CA TRP A 113 -2.13 -9.73 -11.15
C TRP A 113 -2.97 -9.50 -12.40
N ASP A 114 -4.23 -9.12 -12.25
CA ASP A 114 -5.16 -8.91 -13.37
C ASP A 114 -4.79 -7.67 -14.21
N GLN A 115 -3.99 -6.76 -13.66
CA GLN A 115 -3.40 -5.63 -14.40
C GLN A 115 -2.17 -6.03 -15.24
N LEU A 116 -1.60 -7.23 -15.02
CA LEU A 116 -0.48 -7.75 -15.81
C LEU A 116 -0.96 -8.43 -17.10
N PRO A 117 -0.05 -8.68 -18.07
CA PRO A 117 -0.41 -9.40 -19.29
C PRO A 117 -1.12 -10.74 -18.99
N GLN A 118 -2.18 -11.05 -19.73
CA GLN A 118 -3.04 -12.21 -19.47
C GLN A 118 -2.30 -13.57 -19.46
N GLN A 119 -1.17 -13.67 -20.14
CA GLN A 119 -0.35 -14.89 -20.19
C GLN A 119 0.60 -15.05 -18.99
N GLN A 120 0.64 -14.09 -18.06
CA GLN A 120 1.50 -14.16 -16.88
C GLN A 120 0.99 -15.22 -15.89
N GLU A 121 1.70 -16.34 -15.80
CA GLU A 121 1.37 -17.48 -14.91
C GLU A 121 2.18 -17.49 -13.61
N ALA A 122 3.22 -16.67 -13.52
CA ALA A 122 4.09 -16.61 -12.33
C ALA A 122 4.47 -15.16 -12.01
N ILE A 123 4.60 -14.82 -10.73
CA ILE A 123 5.18 -13.55 -10.29
C ILE A 123 6.23 -13.85 -9.23
N SER A 124 7.43 -13.29 -9.40
CA SER A 124 8.48 -13.43 -8.40
C SER A 124 8.13 -12.67 -7.12
N PHE A 125 8.64 -13.15 -6.01
CA PHE A 125 8.46 -12.54 -4.71
C PHE A 125 8.97 -11.09 -4.67
N GLU A 126 10.11 -10.79 -5.29
CA GLU A 126 10.68 -9.44 -5.35
C GLU A 126 9.75 -8.49 -6.11
N LYS A 127 9.08 -8.98 -7.16
CA LYS A 127 8.10 -8.18 -7.90
C LYS A 127 6.89 -7.86 -7.02
N LEU A 128 6.39 -8.83 -6.25
CA LEU A 128 5.30 -8.61 -5.28
C LEU A 128 5.71 -7.70 -4.11
N LEU A 129 6.97 -7.72 -3.71
CA LEU A 129 7.47 -6.91 -2.60
C LEU A 129 7.71 -5.44 -2.99
N HIS A 130 8.25 -5.19 -4.19
CA HIS A 130 8.84 -3.89 -4.52
C HIS A 130 8.24 -3.17 -5.73
N SER A 131 7.47 -3.83 -6.58
CA SER A 131 6.98 -3.16 -7.79
C SER A 131 5.91 -2.13 -7.47
N ALA A 132 5.86 -1.08 -8.28
CA ALA A 132 4.81 -0.08 -8.17
C ALA A 132 3.42 -0.76 -8.29
N GLY A 133 2.50 -0.41 -7.39
CA GLY A 133 1.19 -1.03 -7.27
C GLY A 133 1.15 -2.44 -6.65
N SER A 134 2.29 -3.07 -6.34
CA SER A 134 2.31 -4.42 -5.78
C SER A 134 1.78 -4.44 -4.33
N PRO A 135 1.21 -5.55 -3.85
CA PRO A 135 0.66 -5.64 -2.50
C PRO A 135 1.72 -5.37 -1.41
N GLY A 136 2.96 -5.85 -1.60
CA GLY A 136 4.05 -5.55 -0.68
C GLY A 136 4.38 -4.06 -0.60
N ALA A 137 4.33 -3.35 -1.74
CA ALA A 137 4.58 -1.92 -1.77
C ALA A 137 3.42 -1.12 -1.17
N VAL A 138 2.18 -1.41 -1.58
CA VAL A 138 0.96 -0.71 -1.13
C VAL A 138 0.77 -0.81 0.38
N PHE A 139 0.91 -2.00 0.95
CA PHE A 139 0.74 -2.21 2.39
C PHE A 139 2.02 -2.01 3.20
N LYS A 140 3.13 -1.66 2.54
CA LYS A 140 4.46 -1.51 3.18
C LYS A 140 4.87 -2.79 3.95
N LEU A 141 4.69 -3.95 3.36
CA LEU A 141 5.08 -5.21 4.00
C LEU A 141 6.61 -5.33 4.08
N SER A 142 7.08 -5.99 5.14
CA SER A 142 8.44 -6.53 5.15
C SER A 142 8.49 -7.82 4.33
N GLU A 143 9.69 -8.29 4.03
CA GLU A 143 9.91 -9.58 3.39
C GLU A 143 9.23 -10.73 4.18
N ASN A 144 9.46 -10.83 5.48
CA ASN A 144 8.83 -11.85 6.31
C ASN A 144 7.30 -11.74 6.30
N ALA A 145 6.75 -10.52 6.42
CA ALA A 145 5.31 -10.33 6.41
C ALA A 145 4.67 -10.75 5.08
N LEU A 146 5.29 -10.41 3.95
CA LEU A 146 4.81 -10.86 2.64
C LEU A 146 4.88 -12.39 2.52
N ALA A 147 5.96 -13.03 2.97
CA ALA A 147 6.08 -14.48 2.97
C ALA A 147 4.96 -15.13 3.80
N ASP A 148 4.75 -14.65 5.03
CA ASP A 148 3.66 -15.13 5.90
C ASP A 148 2.28 -14.98 5.23
N ASN A 149 2.02 -13.83 4.57
CA ASN A 149 0.76 -13.63 3.84
C ASN A 149 0.62 -14.56 2.62
N LEU A 150 1.72 -14.87 1.94
CA LEU A 150 1.72 -15.77 0.77
C LEU A 150 1.58 -17.25 1.18
N ASP A 151 2.16 -17.66 2.31
CA ASP A 151 2.02 -19.01 2.87
C ASP A 151 0.58 -19.30 3.30
N ASN A 152 -0.14 -18.27 3.75
CA ASN A 152 -1.55 -18.37 4.15
C ASN A 152 -2.53 -18.28 2.97
N ILE A 153 -2.05 -18.26 1.72
CA ILE A 153 -2.92 -18.26 0.55
C ILE A 153 -3.77 -19.53 0.53
N PRO A 154 -5.10 -19.41 0.47
CA PRO A 154 -5.95 -20.57 0.42
C PRO A 154 -5.84 -21.29 -0.92
N SER A 155 -5.81 -22.63 -0.87
CA SER A 155 -5.69 -23.49 -2.06
C SER A 155 -6.80 -23.30 -3.09
N TRP A 156 -8.00 -22.89 -2.65
CA TRP A 156 -9.13 -22.63 -3.54
C TRP A 156 -8.95 -21.37 -4.41
N SER A 157 -8.01 -20.48 -4.06
CA SER A 157 -7.72 -19.26 -4.85
C SER A 157 -7.15 -19.57 -6.24
N GLY A 158 -6.55 -20.76 -6.40
CA GLY A 158 -5.78 -21.10 -7.60
C GLY A 158 -4.39 -20.47 -7.64
N LEU A 159 -3.96 -19.78 -6.58
CA LEU A 159 -2.60 -19.32 -6.39
C LEU A 159 -1.83 -20.30 -5.52
N VAL A 160 -0.55 -20.51 -5.84
CA VAL A 160 0.37 -21.36 -5.09
C VAL A 160 1.67 -20.60 -4.89
N PHE A 161 2.06 -20.37 -3.65
CA PHE A 161 3.38 -19.86 -3.31
C PHE A 161 4.37 -21.02 -3.22
N ASP A 162 5.51 -20.86 -3.89
CA ASP A 162 6.63 -21.78 -3.88
C ASP A 162 7.87 -21.03 -3.38
N ASP A 163 8.41 -21.48 -2.27
CA ASP A 163 9.67 -21.02 -1.68
C ASP A 163 10.65 -22.19 -1.61
N THR A 164 11.22 -22.54 -2.76
CA THR A 164 12.17 -23.65 -2.87
C THR A 164 13.50 -23.16 -3.42
N ALA A 165 14.61 -23.65 -2.83
CA ALA A 165 15.97 -23.42 -3.32
C ALA A 165 16.37 -21.94 -3.50
N GLY A 166 15.79 -21.04 -2.69
CA GLY A 166 16.06 -19.60 -2.74
C GLY A 166 15.35 -18.87 -3.89
N MET A 167 14.47 -19.55 -4.61
CA MET A 167 13.59 -18.94 -5.62
C MET A 167 12.17 -18.89 -5.08
N ARG A 168 11.71 -17.67 -4.75
CA ARG A 168 10.36 -17.44 -4.25
C ARG A 168 9.44 -16.93 -5.35
N THR A 169 8.42 -17.70 -5.66
CA THR A 169 7.51 -17.42 -6.78
C THR A 169 6.08 -17.78 -6.43
N VAL A 170 5.14 -16.91 -6.76
CA VAL A 170 3.72 -17.27 -6.78
C VAL A 170 3.37 -17.74 -8.17
N PHE A 171 2.62 -18.84 -8.27
CA PHE A 171 2.09 -19.39 -9.51
C PHE A 171 0.58 -19.31 -9.54
N ARG A 172 0.01 -18.89 -10.67
CA ARG A 172 -1.43 -18.90 -10.94
C ARG A 172 -1.80 -20.18 -11.69
N ARG A 173 -2.28 -21.19 -10.95
CA ARG A 173 -2.67 -22.52 -11.46
C ARG A 173 -4.10 -22.56 -11.98
N SER A 174 -4.95 -21.64 -11.55
CA SER A 174 -6.33 -21.53 -12.02
C SER A 174 -6.76 -20.06 -12.11
N ARG A 175 -7.72 -19.79 -12.99
CA ARG A 175 -8.36 -18.46 -13.19
C ARG A 175 -9.86 -18.51 -12.92
N ASN A 176 -10.33 -19.54 -12.24
CA ASN A 176 -11.77 -19.75 -11.99
C ASN A 176 -12.34 -18.79 -10.94
N ILE A 177 -11.48 -18.20 -10.10
CA ILE A 177 -11.86 -17.23 -9.08
C ILE A 177 -11.35 -15.85 -9.50
N THR A 178 -12.23 -14.85 -9.44
CA THR A 178 -11.89 -13.45 -9.73
C THR A 178 -11.59 -12.68 -8.44
N SER A 179 -10.89 -11.55 -8.54
CA SER A 179 -10.64 -10.67 -7.38
C SER A 179 -11.94 -10.28 -6.67
N MET A 180 -12.97 -9.96 -7.45
CA MET A 180 -14.29 -9.60 -6.91
C MET A 180 -14.98 -10.74 -6.15
N ASP A 181 -14.77 -12.00 -6.53
CA ASP A 181 -15.33 -13.14 -5.78
C ASP A 181 -14.71 -13.26 -4.38
N ILE A 182 -13.42 -12.96 -4.27
CA ILE A 182 -12.71 -12.92 -2.98
C ILE A 182 -13.22 -11.78 -2.10
N LEU A 183 -13.40 -10.59 -2.69
CA LEU A 183 -13.93 -9.45 -1.96
C LEU A 183 -15.36 -9.70 -1.46
N LYS A 184 -16.21 -10.31 -2.29
CA LYS A 184 -17.57 -10.71 -1.88
C LYS A 184 -17.52 -11.70 -0.72
N ARG A 185 -16.64 -12.69 -0.78
CA ARG A 185 -16.47 -13.68 0.29
C ARG A 185 -16.10 -13.02 1.62
N TYR A 186 -15.13 -12.10 1.62
CA TYR A 186 -14.75 -11.36 2.81
C TYR A 186 -15.94 -10.65 3.48
N TYR A 187 -16.74 -9.91 2.71
CA TYR A 187 -17.90 -9.20 3.26
C TYR A 187 -19.06 -10.11 3.67
N GLN A 188 -19.12 -11.34 3.17
CA GLN A 188 -20.08 -12.35 3.64
C GLN A 188 -19.66 -12.90 5.01
N GLU A 189 -18.38 -13.20 5.20
CA GLU A 189 -17.81 -13.70 6.46
C GLU A 189 -17.90 -12.66 7.60
N GLN A 190 -17.88 -11.36 7.29
CA GLN A 190 -18.05 -10.29 8.29
C GLN A 190 -19.51 -10.07 8.73
N ARG A 191 -20.49 -10.64 8.01
CA ARG A 191 -21.93 -10.50 8.31
C ARG A 191 -22.49 -11.66 9.11
N SER A 192 -21.77 -12.78 9.18
CA SER A 192 -22.10 -14.00 9.94
C SER A 192 -21.54 -13.94 11.34
#